data_AF-A0A1Z4GLC5-F1
#
_entry.id   AF-A0A1Z4GLC5-F1
#
_cell.length_a   1.000
_cell.length_b   1.000
_cell.length_c   1.000
_cell.angle_alpha   90.00
_cell.angle_beta   90.00
_cell.angle_gamma   90.00
#
_symmetry.space_group_name_H-M   'P 1'
#
loop_
_entity.id
_entity.type
_entity.pdbx_description
1 polymer ?
#
loop_
_entity_poly.entity_id
_entity_poly.type
_entity_poly.pdbx_seq_one_letter_code
_entity_poly.pdbx_strand_id
1 'polypeptide(L)'
;MIEDLIGRLGNWNPQLFREIKGRLKPRNILLASAISFLGQFILFMSFQVQLPTRLSVLQGSPNKYCTGITKYDYAECLTDGLGQVIINWQLWSFDIFTWLSIIVSFGLLAAGSYLLINDLATEERRDTLNFIRLSPQSPKSILWGKILGVPALLYVFVVLALPLHLWSGLNAKIPLIEIISFYAVVIAASFVYYSAALLFGLVGSWLGSFQAWLGSGALLGYLIFSKQTIASNFSANNPVSFFGLINPCFLIPYPEINSELTKNIPQFTDFHWFVLPIGESFITTACFAIAVYLVGAYFIWQSLQRCFRDPNATMLTKKHSYLLTGCFTGIILGCADWQDLIFNSSSRSYALQENIGLLMVLNLGLFLYLIAAISPGRLTLQDWARYKHVSHAKGLGKNSLINDLIWGEKSPGILAIAINVIMSVSTLSCFVLISQANIENKTNACLALLFAGSLAVIYAALTQLILFMKNEQRQLWATGVLISVIILPPIFLGIFFSKPDNYAVVWLFSIAAPIIALSPPTSDGLTFSYFLAILGHFALTGLLVSQLTRKLKKAGESATKALLTGTESAI
;
A
#
# COMPACT_ATOMS: atom_id res chain seq x y z
N MET A 1 5.08 43.52 -9.20
CA MET A 1 4.29 42.32 -9.58
C MET A 1 4.82 41.05 -8.90
N ILE A 2 6.12 40.75 -8.98
CA ILE A 2 6.71 39.56 -8.31
C ILE A 2 6.67 39.68 -6.78
N GLU A 3 6.97 40.85 -6.20
CA GLU A 3 6.90 41.07 -4.75
C GLU A 3 5.46 40.97 -4.19
N ASP A 4 4.46 41.44 -4.95
CA ASP A 4 3.04 41.30 -4.58
C ASP A 4 2.60 39.81 -4.64
N LEU A 5 3.07 39.05 -5.63
CA LEU A 5 2.82 37.61 -5.72
C LEU A 5 3.46 36.86 -4.54
N ILE A 6 4.68 37.24 -4.16
CA ILE A 6 5.40 36.69 -3.00
C ILE A 6 4.66 37.02 -1.69
N GLY A 7 4.20 38.25 -1.51
CA GLY A 7 3.40 38.67 -0.36
C GLY A 7 2.09 37.91 -0.26
N ARG A 8 1.35 37.75 -1.37
CA ARG A 8 0.11 36.97 -1.42
C ARG A 8 0.32 35.50 -1.10
N LEU A 9 1.37 34.88 -1.63
CA LEU A 9 1.68 33.47 -1.34
C LEU A 9 2.07 33.26 0.13
N GLY A 10 2.84 34.20 0.69
CA GLY A 10 3.20 34.22 2.11
C GLY A 10 1.99 34.34 3.03
N ASN A 11 0.99 35.15 2.66
CA ASN A 11 -0.26 35.28 3.42
C ASN A 11 -1.18 34.07 3.25
N TRP A 12 -1.19 33.43 2.07
CA TRP A 12 -2.05 32.27 1.79
C TRP A 12 -1.60 31.00 2.51
N ASN A 13 -0.30 30.69 2.44
CA ASN A 13 0.27 29.55 3.16
C ASN A 13 1.72 29.85 3.59
N PRO A 14 1.93 30.36 4.82
CA PRO A 14 3.26 30.73 5.29
C PRO A 14 4.22 29.53 5.35
N GLN A 15 3.69 28.33 5.62
CA GLN A 15 4.49 27.10 5.62
C GLN A 15 5.01 26.78 4.23
N LEU A 16 4.17 26.86 3.20
CA LEU A 16 4.58 26.69 1.81
C LEU A 16 5.66 27.70 1.42
N PHE A 17 5.44 28.97 1.76
CA PHE A 17 6.39 30.03 1.49
C PHE A 17 7.75 29.78 2.14
N ARG A 18 7.77 29.32 3.39
CA ARG A 18 8.98 28.94 4.13
C ARG A 18 9.77 27.86 3.38
N GLU A 19 9.11 26.79 2.96
CA GLU A 19 9.75 25.68 2.24
C GLU A 19 10.28 26.11 0.87
N ILE A 20 9.46 26.83 0.08
CA ILE A 20 9.85 27.32 -1.24
C ILE A 20 11.07 28.25 -1.14
N LYS A 21 11.03 29.24 -0.23
CA LYS A 21 12.13 30.19 -0.02
C LYS A 21 13.42 29.49 0.45
N GLY A 22 13.30 28.46 1.27
CA GLY A 22 14.44 27.68 1.76
C GLY A 22 15.10 26.84 0.66
N ARG A 23 14.32 26.28 -0.26
CA ARG A 23 14.76 25.25 -1.22
C ARG A 23 15.02 25.79 -2.62
N LEU A 24 14.18 26.70 -3.13
CA LEU A 24 14.30 27.29 -4.47
C LEU A 24 15.31 28.45 -4.49
N LYS A 25 16.55 28.18 -4.07
CA LYS A 25 17.67 29.11 -4.26
C LYS A 25 18.16 29.03 -5.70
N PRO A 26 18.65 30.14 -6.32
CA PRO A 26 19.11 30.14 -7.71
C PRO A 26 20.11 29.01 -8.03
N ARG A 27 21.05 28.75 -7.11
CA ARG A 27 22.00 27.63 -7.21
C ARG A 27 21.31 26.25 -7.30
N ASN A 28 20.29 26.02 -6.49
CA ASN A 28 19.58 24.74 -6.46
C ASN A 28 18.70 24.55 -7.70
N ILE A 29 18.06 25.63 -8.16
CA ILE A 29 17.28 25.63 -9.40
C ILE A 29 18.20 25.33 -10.59
N LEU A 30 19.37 25.99 -10.67
CA LEU A 30 20.36 25.75 -11.72
C LEU A 30 20.82 24.29 -11.72
N LEU A 31 21.14 23.73 -10.55
CA LEU A 31 21.54 22.33 -10.40
C LEU A 31 20.41 21.37 -10.84
N ALA A 32 19.19 21.57 -10.36
CA ALA A 32 18.04 20.75 -10.73
C ALA A 32 17.75 20.81 -12.23
N SER A 33 17.90 22.00 -12.83
CA SER A 33 17.74 22.20 -14.27
C SER A 33 18.81 21.48 -15.07
N ALA A 34 20.08 21.60 -14.65
CA ALA A 34 21.21 20.91 -15.28
C ALA A 34 21.03 19.38 -15.22
N ILE A 35 20.62 18.85 -14.07
CA ILE A 35 20.34 17.41 -13.92
C ILE A 35 19.18 16.97 -14.82
N SER A 36 18.11 17.77 -14.91
CA SER A 36 16.98 17.46 -15.81
C SER A 36 17.39 17.43 -17.28
N PHE A 37 18.06 18.47 -17.77
CA PHE A 37 18.50 18.52 -19.15
C PHE A 37 19.55 17.45 -19.48
N LEU A 38 20.51 17.21 -18.59
CA LEU A 38 21.51 16.17 -18.78
C LEU A 38 20.86 14.77 -18.81
N GLY A 39 19.93 14.49 -17.90
CA GLY A 39 19.20 13.23 -17.88
C GLY A 39 18.39 13.00 -19.15
N GLN A 40 17.67 14.05 -19.62
CA GLN A 40 16.93 14.02 -20.87
C GLN A 40 17.85 13.80 -22.08
N PHE A 41 19.00 14.49 -22.12
CA PHE A 41 19.99 14.32 -23.19
C PHE A 41 20.57 12.91 -23.22
N ILE A 42 20.97 12.36 -22.07
CA ILE A 42 21.49 10.98 -21.98
C ILE A 42 20.44 9.98 -22.43
N LEU A 43 19.20 10.12 -21.99
CA LEU A 43 18.11 9.23 -22.40
C LEU A 43 17.90 9.30 -23.91
N PHE A 44 17.79 10.50 -24.46
CA PHE A 44 17.60 10.70 -25.90
C PHE A 44 18.74 10.06 -26.70
N MET A 45 20.00 10.34 -26.32
CA MET A 45 21.17 9.77 -26.99
C MET A 45 21.22 8.24 -26.85
N SER A 46 20.80 7.68 -25.71
CA SER A 46 20.75 6.23 -25.52
C SER A 46 19.82 5.53 -26.51
N PHE A 47 18.72 6.16 -26.90
CA PHE A 47 17.80 5.66 -27.92
C PHE A 47 18.25 5.99 -29.35
N GLN A 48 18.95 7.10 -29.56
CA GLN A 48 19.56 7.42 -30.86
C GLN A 48 20.60 6.37 -31.28
N VAL A 49 21.43 5.91 -30.35
CA VAL A 49 22.48 4.90 -30.64
C VAL A 49 21.90 3.52 -31.02
N GLN A 50 20.65 3.23 -30.66
CA GLN A 50 19.99 1.96 -30.97
C GLN A 50 19.37 1.92 -32.39
N LEU A 51 19.37 3.06 -33.10
CA LEU A 51 18.78 3.13 -34.44
C LEU A 51 19.58 2.27 -35.45
N PRO A 52 18.87 1.61 -36.38
CA PRO A 52 19.51 0.81 -37.43
C PRO A 52 20.33 1.71 -38.37
N THR A 53 21.44 1.17 -38.88
CA THR A 53 22.33 1.87 -39.82
C THR A 53 22.27 1.20 -41.20
N ARG A 54 22.90 1.80 -42.21
CA ARG A 54 23.01 1.15 -43.54
C ARG A 54 23.70 -0.22 -43.47
N LEU A 55 24.61 -0.41 -42.53
CA LEU A 55 25.30 -1.68 -42.33
C LEU A 55 24.36 -2.78 -41.85
N SER A 56 23.37 -2.47 -41.00
CA SER A 56 22.41 -3.48 -40.52
C SER A 56 21.52 -4.02 -41.64
N VAL A 57 21.25 -3.22 -42.68
CA VAL A 57 20.55 -3.70 -43.88
C VAL A 57 21.44 -4.64 -44.69
N LEU A 58 22.70 -4.27 -44.93
CA LEU A 58 23.64 -5.09 -45.71
C LEU A 58 23.92 -6.45 -45.06
N GLN A 59 23.90 -6.50 -43.72
CA GLN A 59 24.10 -7.72 -42.94
C GLN A 59 22.81 -8.51 -42.71
N GLY A 60 21.64 -7.99 -43.12
CA GLY A 60 20.35 -8.61 -42.86
C GLY A 60 20.03 -8.76 -41.37
N SER A 61 20.63 -7.92 -40.50
CA SER A 61 20.44 -8.02 -39.05
C SER A 61 19.10 -7.37 -38.67
N PRO A 62 18.17 -8.09 -38.02
CA PRO A 62 16.90 -7.52 -37.61
C PRO A 62 17.11 -6.52 -36.45
N ASN A 63 16.26 -5.50 -36.37
CA ASN A 63 16.32 -4.47 -35.33
C ASN A 63 14.90 -4.10 -34.89
N LYS A 64 14.73 -3.77 -33.61
CA LYS A 64 13.46 -3.35 -33.01
C LYS A 64 12.77 -2.21 -33.76
N TYR A 65 13.51 -1.24 -34.28
CA TYR A 65 12.96 -0.05 -34.94
C TYR A 65 12.77 -0.22 -36.46
N CYS A 66 12.95 -1.42 -37.00
CA CYS A 66 12.75 -1.67 -38.42
C CYS A 66 11.28 -2.02 -38.75
N THR A 67 10.90 -1.93 -40.03
CA THR A 67 9.50 -2.05 -40.48
C THR A 67 9.22 -3.24 -41.41
N GLY A 68 10.22 -4.09 -41.65
CA GLY A 68 10.09 -5.27 -42.51
C GLY A 68 9.43 -6.45 -41.82
N ILE A 69 9.53 -7.63 -42.47
CA ILE A 69 8.94 -8.87 -41.96
C ILE A 69 9.64 -9.27 -40.66
N THR A 70 8.87 -9.73 -39.67
CA THR A 70 9.40 -10.19 -38.38
C THR A 70 10.12 -11.53 -38.52
N LYS A 71 11.40 -11.59 -38.17
CA LYS A 71 12.20 -12.81 -38.03
C LYS A 71 12.84 -12.85 -36.65
N TYR A 72 12.66 -13.96 -35.92
CA TYR A 72 13.19 -14.13 -34.56
C TYR A 72 12.85 -12.91 -33.68
N ASP A 73 11.55 -12.62 -33.56
CA ASP A 73 11.00 -11.57 -32.68
C ASP A 73 11.26 -10.10 -33.09
N TYR A 74 12.16 -9.84 -34.05
CA TYR A 74 12.49 -8.50 -34.54
C TYR A 74 12.20 -8.31 -36.04
N ALA A 75 11.90 -7.08 -36.46
CA ALA A 75 11.62 -6.75 -37.86
C ALA A 75 12.90 -6.59 -38.68
N GLU A 76 12.87 -7.03 -39.95
CA GLU A 76 13.94 -6.78 -40.91
C GLU A 76 13.99 -5.31 -41.35
N CYS A 77 15.19 -4.81 -41.62
CA CYS A 77 15.41 -3.43 -42.01
C CYS A 77 15.26 -3.23 -43.51
N LEU A 78 14.29 -2.41 -43.89
CA LEU A 78 14.01 -2.06 -45.28
C LEU A 78 14.65 -0.71 -45.63
N THR A 79 14.96 -0.52 -46.90
CA THR A 79 15.42 0.77 -47.44
C THR A 79 14.36 1.40 -48.32
N ASP A 80 14.31 2.73 -48.32
CA ASP A 80 13.54 3.50 -49.28
C ASP A 80 14.22 3.51 -50.67
N GLY A 81 13.56 4.13 -51.65
CA GLY A 81 14.09 4.28 -53.02
C GLY A 81 15.39 5.13 -53.11
N LEU A 82 15.82 5.74 -52.01
CA LEU A 82 17.05 6.55 -51.89
C LEU A 82 18.16 5.81 -51.11
N GLY A 83 17.93 4.54 -50.73
CA GLY A 83 18.87 3.74 -49.95
C GLY A 83 19.02 4.19 -48.49
N GLN A 84 18.05 4.91 -47.94
CA GLN A 84 17.95 5.23 -46.51
C GLN A 84 17.11 4.18 -45.79
N VAL A 85 17.46 3.88 -44.54
CA VAL A 85 16.74 2.88 -43.74
C VAL A 85 15.39 3.44 -43.29
N ILE A 86 14.32 2.67 -43.46
CA ILE A 86 12.98 3.04 -42.99
C ILE A 86 12.90 2.71 -41.49
N ILE A 87 12.79 3.76 -40.67
CA ILE A 87 12.75 3.66 -39.20
C ILE A 87 11.32 3.82 -38.71
N ASN A 88 10.91 2.96 -37.78
CA ASN A 88 9.68 3.09 -37.02
C ASN A 88 9.82 4.19 -35.95
N TRP A 89 9.69 5.45 -36.38
CA TRP A 89 9.74 6.63 -35.50
C TRP A 89 8.65 6.63 -34.42
N GLN A 90 7.53 5.95 -34.67
CA GLN A 90 6.43 5.84 -33.72
C GLN A 90 6.87 5.00 -32.50
N LEU A 91 7.45 3.81 -32.74
CA LEU A 91 7.97 2.94 -31.68
C LEU A 91 9.15 3.57 -30.94
N TRP A 92 10.06 4.22 -31.68
CA TRP A 92 11.20 4.94 -31.08
C TRP A 92 10.76 6.08 -30.15
N SER A 93 9.76 6.86 -30.56
CA SER A 93 9.20 7.92 -29.72
C SER A 93 8.45 7.35 -28.51
N PHE A 94 7.76 6.21 -28.68
CA PHE A 94 7.08 5.52 -27.59
C PHE A 94 8.04 5.01 -26.51
N ASP A 95 9.21 4.51 -26.90
CA ASP A 95 10.25 4.08 -25.94
C ASP A 95 10.75 5.24 -25.08
N ILE A 96 11.04 6.39 -25.71
CA ILE A 96 11.44 7.62 -24.99
C ILE A 96 10.33 8.05 -24.03
N PHE A 97 9.09 8.10 -24.50
CA PHE A 97 7.92 8.45 -23.69
C PHE A 97 7.78 7.55 -22.47
N THR A 98 7.87 6.23 -22.66
CA THR A 98 7.72 5.23 -21.60
C THR A 98 8.82 5.34 -20.55
N TRP A 99 10.08 5.50 -20.96
CA TRP A 99 11.18 5.64 -20.01
C TRP A 99 11.14 6.95 -19.25
N LEU A 100 10.79 8.06 -19.91
CA LEU A 100 10.55 9.33 -19.21
C LEU A 100 9.40 9.19 -18.20
N SER A 101 8.29 8.54 -18.57
CA SER A 101 7.17 8.24 -17.67
C SER A 101 7.62 7.47 -16.42
N ILE A 102 8.44 6.43 -16.59
CA ILE A 102 8.97 5.62 -15.49
C ILE A 102 9.89 6.45 -14.60
N ILE A 103 10.86 7.17 -15.19
CA ILE A 103 11.83 7.99 -14.44
C ILE A 103 11.12 9.08 -13.65
N VAL A 104 10.16 9.79 -14.26
CA VAL A 104 9.37 10.84 -13.60
C VAL A 104 8.51 10.24 -12.49
N SER A 105 7.82 9.13 -12.74
CA SER A 105 6.98 8.47 -11.72
C SER A 105 7.81 7.99 -10.53
N PHE A 106 8.94 7.32 -10.77
CA PHE A 106 9.81 6.82 -9.70
C PHE A 106 10.46 7.98 -8.94
N GLY A 107 10.93 9.01 -9.66
CA GLY A 107 11.50 10.20 -9.07
C GLY A 107 10.49 10.95 -8.19
N LEU A 108 9.28 11.19 -8.68
CA LEU A 108 8.23 11.82 -7.88
C LEU A 108 7.87 10.97 -6.67
N LEU A 109 7.54 9.69 -6.86
CA LEU A 109 7.04 8.86 -5.78
C LEU A 109 8.12 8.51 -4.75
N ALA A 110 9.22 7.89 -5.17
CA ALA A 110 10.27 7.45 -4.25
C ALA A 110 11.06 8.64 -3.69
N ALA A 111 11.69 9.45 -4.55
CA ALA A 111 12.52 10.56 -4.08
C ALA A 111 11.69 11.64 -3.37
N GLY A 112 10.47 11.93 -3.82
CA GLY A 112 9.58 12.86 -3.11
C GLY A 112 9.16 12.35 -1.73
N SER A 113 8.85 11.07 -1.59
CA SER A 113 8.55 10.46 -0.29
C SER A 113 9.76 10.48 0.63
N TYR A 114 10.96 10.19 0.11
CA TYR A 114 12.21 10.31 0.86
C TYR A 114 12.40 11.72 1.42
N LEU A 115 12.23 12.75 0.58
CA LEU A 115 12.41 14.14 0.99
C LEU A 115 11.43 14.53 2.09
N LEU A 116 10.16 14.12 1.99
CA LEU A 116 9.14 14.42 3.00
C LEU A 116 9.40 13.71 4.34
N ILE A 117 9.75 12.42 4.31
CA ILE A 117 10.06 11.66 5.54
C ILE A 117 11.32 12.24 6.19
N ASN A 118 12.36 12.49 5.40
CA ASN A 118 13.63 13.01 5.92
C ASN A 118 13.47 14.43 6.48
N ASP A 119 12.67 15.28 5.84
CA ASP A 119 12.35 16.61 6.34
C ASP A 119 11.69 16.53 7.72
N LEU A 120 10.65 15.71 7.84
CA LEU A 120 9.90 15.58 9.08
C LEU A 120 10.74 14.96 10.21
N ALA A 121 11.52 13.90 9.91
CA ALA A 121 12.44 13.28 10.86
C ALA A 121 13.55 14.25 11.32
N THR A 122 14.00 15.14 10.44
CA THR A 122 14.96 16.19 10.78
C THR A 122 14.33 17.26 11.67
N GLU A 123 13.10 17.68 11.38
CA GLU A 123 12.37 18.65 12.20
C GLU A 123 12.05 18.13 13.60
N GLU A 124 11.73 16.85 13.73
CA GLU A 124 11.49 16.19 15.01
C GLU A 124 12.78 16.07 15.82
N ARG A 125 13.90 15.67 15.21
CA ARG A 125 15.21 15.64 15.88
C ARG A 125 15.67 17.00 16.39
N ARG A 126 15.27 18.08 15.70
CA ARG A 126 15.58 19.46 16.09
C ARG A 126 14.55 20.04 17.07
N ASP A 127 13.57 19.25 17.51
CA ASP A 127 12.42 19.66 18.33
C ASP A 127 11.57 20.80 17.72
N THR A 128 11.80 21.14 16.46
CA THR A 128 11.07 22.18 15.73
C THR A 128 9.65 21.77 15.37
N LEU A 129 9.38 20.46 15.25
CA LEU A 129 8.05 19.93 14.93
C LEU A 129 7.01 20.31 15.99
N ASN A 130 7.39 20.28 17.28
CA ASN A 130 6.48 20.65 18.36
C ASN A 130 6.14 22.15 18.33
N PHE A 131 7.10 23.01 17.98
CA PHE A 131 6.82 24.43 17.78
C PHE A 131 5.88 24.67 16.59
N ILE A 132 6.03 23.91 15.49
CA ILE A 132 5.14 24.01 14.34
C ILE A 132 3.72 23.57 14.71
N ARG A 133 3.57 22.52 15.54
CA ARG A 133 2.26 22.06 16.04
C ARG A 133 1.55 23.09 16.93
N LEU A 134 2.31 23.91 17.67
CA LEU A 134 1.78 24.98 18.52
C LEU A 134 1.45 26.27 17.75
N SER A 135 1.83 26.35 16.48
CA SER A 135 1.51 27.53 15.66
C SER A 135 -0.02 27.67 15.47
N PRO A 136 -0.54 28.90 15.31
CA PRO A 136 -1.98 29.14 15.14
C PRO A 136 -2.54 28.62 13.81
N GLN A 137 -1.71 28.02 12.95
CA GLN A 137 -2.13 27.52 11.65
C GLN A 137 -2.86 26.18 11.78
N SER A 138 -3.83 25.97 10.91
CA SER A 138 -4.49 24.66 10.83
C SER A 138 -3.49 23.58 10.40
N PRO A 139 -3.58 22.34 10.94
CA PRO A 139 -2.77 21.20 10.48
C PRO A 139 -2.82 21.02 8.96
N LYS A 140 -4.00 21.23 8.36
CA LYS A 140 -4.20 21.12 6.90
C LYS A 140 -3.30 22.08 6.13
N SER A 141 -3.22 23.36 6.55
CA SER A 141 -2.36 24.36 5.89
C SER A 141 -0.89 23.96 5.94
N ILE A 142 -0.43 23.49 7.12
CA ILE A 142 0.95 23.07 7.33
C ILE A 142 1.30 21.86 6.44
N LEU A 143 0.43 20.84 6.44
CA LEU A 143 0.63 19.61 5.68
C LEU A 143 0.63 19.86 4.16
N TRP A 144 -0.31 20.67 3.65
CA TRP A 144 -0.30 21.10 2.24
C TRP A 144 0.97 21.89 1.89
N GLY A 145 1.41 22.77 2.80
CA GLY A 145 2.64 23.53 2.62
C GLY A 145 3.87 22.63 2.51
N LYS A 146 3.91 21.52 3.27
CA LYS A 146 4.98 20.52 3.16
C LYS A 146 4.89 19.71 1.87
N ILE A 147 3.72 19.17 1.53
CA ILE A 147 3.52 18.38 0.30
C ILE A 147 3.97 19.16 -0.94
N LEU A 148 3.60 20.43 -1.04
CA LEU A 148 3.93 21.26 -2.19
C LEU A 148 5.33 21.90 -2.11
N GLY A 149 5.82 22.18 -0.91
CA GLY A 149 7.06 22.94 -0.71
C GLY A 149 8.32 22.08 -0.60
N VAL A 150 8.25 20.94 0.09
CA VAL A 150 9.43 20.10 0.37
C VAL A 150 10.05 19.49 -0.90
N PRO A 151 9.27 18.86 -1.80
CA PRO A 151 9.78 18.34 -3.06
C PRO A 151 9.81 19.39 -4.20
N ALA A 152 9.81 20.71 -3.90
CA ALA A 152 9.72 21.76 -4.93
C ALA A 152 10.80 21.66 -6.03
N LEU A 153 12.02 21.23 -5.70
CA LEU A 153 13.08 21.02 -6.69
C LEU A 153 12.79 19.84 -7.63
N LEU A 154 12.10 18.80 -7.16
CA LEU A 154 11.64 17.70 -8.01
C LEU A 154 10.55 18.18 -8.98
N TYR A 155 9.67 19.07 -8.55
CA TYR A 155 8.68 19.65 -9.45
C TYR A 155 9.32 20.48 -10.56
N VAL A 156 10.37 21.25 -10.26
CA VAL A 156 11.15 21.95 -11.29
C VAL A 156 11.74 20.96 -12.29
N PHE A 157 12.36 19.87 -11.80
CA PHE A 157 12.90 18.81 -12.66
C PHE A 157 11.83 18.24 -13.61
N VAL A 158 10.63 17.94 -13.09
CA VAL A 158 9.52 17.37 -13.86
C VAL A 158 8.98 18.36 -14.88
N VAL A 159 8.74 19.62 -14.49
CA VAL A 159 8.24 20.66 -15.40
C VAL A 159 9.18 20.83 -16.60
N LEU A 160 10.50 20.75 -16.39
CA LEU A 160 11.49 20.81 -17.47
C LEU A 160 11.52 19.56 -18.35
N ALA A 161 11.03 18.42 -17.88
CA ALA A 161 10.94 17.17 -18.65
C ALA A 161 9.63 17.05 -19.44
N LEU A 162 8.58 17.80 -19.08
CA LEU A 162 7.28 17.77 -19.75
C LEU A 162 7.34 18.06 -21.26
N PRO A 163 8.14 19.01 -21.78
CA PRO A 163 8.18 19.29 -23.22
C PRO A 163 8.64 18.08 -24.05
N LEU A 164 9.72 17.42 -23.63
CA LEU A 164 10.23 16.23 -24.31
C LEU A 164 9.23 15.08 -24.19
N HIS A 165 8.64 14.89 -23.02
CA HIS A 165 7.64 13.85 -22.78
C HIS A 165 6.39 14.02 -23.67
N LEU A 166 5.85 15.24 -23.76
CA LEU A 166 4.70 15.55 -24.60
C LEU A 166 5.03 15.35 -26.09
N TRP A 167 6.18 15.85 -26.53
CA TRP A 167 6.65 15.68 -27.91
C TRP A 167 6.80 14.19 -28.28
N SER A 168 7.42 13.38 -27.40
CA SER A 168 7.57 11.94 -27.64
C SER A 168 6.23 11.20 -27.66
N GLY A 169 5.28 11.56 -26.81
CA GLY A 169 3.95 10.92 -26.78
C GLY A 169 3.12 11.23 -28.02
N LEU A 170 3.15 12.48 -28.50
CA LEU A 170 2.46 12.86 -29.74
C LEU A 170 3.05 12.18 -30.97
N ASN A 171 4.39 12.07 -31.06
CA ASN A 171 5.05 11.34 -32.14
C ASN A 171 4.82 9.82 -32.08
N ALA A 172 4.53 9.28 -30.90
CA ALA A 172 4.09 7.89 -30.71
C ALA A 172 2.62 7.66 -31.15
N LYS A 173 1.91 8.71 -31.60
CA LYS A 173 0.48 8.72 -31.92
C LYS A 173 -0.42 8.41 -30.72
N ILE A 174 0.00 8.75 -29.51
CA ILE A 174 -0.84 8.65 -28.32
C ILE A 174 -1.80 9.86 -28.30
N PRO A 175 -3.11 9.66 -28.13
CA PRO A 175 -4.06 10.76 -28.01
C PRO A 175 -3.71 11.70 -26.85
N LEU A 176 -3.81 13.01 -27.09
CA LEU A 176 -3.48 14.03 -26.09
C LEU A 176 -4.26 13.84 -24.78
N ILE A 177 -5.53 13.41 -24.88
CA ILE A 177 -6.39 13.16 -23.72
C ILE A 177 -5.85 12.04 -22.82
N GLU A 178 -5.21 11.01 -23.38
CA GLU A 178 -4.62 9.92 -22.61
C GLU A 178 -3.35 10.38 -21.89
N ILE A 179 -2.52 11.20 -22.54
CA ILE A 179 -1.33 11.80 -21.92
C ILE A 179 -1.74 12.69 -20.73
N ILE A 180 -2.77 13.53 -20.90
CA ILE A 180 -3.29 14.39 -19.83
C ILE A 180 -3.88 13.55 -18.70
N SER A 181 -4.62 12.48 -19.03
CA SER A 181 -5.18 11.56 -18.04
C SER A 181 -4.09 10.85 -17.25
N PHE A 182 -3.00 10.45 -17.89
CA PHE A 182 -1.83 9.89 -17.22
C PHE A 182 -1.17 10.89 -16.25
N TYR A 183 -1.03 12.17 -16.64
CA TYR A 183 -0.54 13.19 -15.71
C TYR A 183 -1.44 13.34 -14.49
N ALA A 184 -2.77 13.30 -14.67
CA ALA A 184 -3.72 13.32 -13.56
C ALA A 184 -3.55 12.12 -12.62
N VAL A 185 -3.34 10.92 -13.17
CA VAL A 185 -3.03 9.70 -12.41
C VAL A 185 -1.75 9.86 -11.60
N VAL A 186 -0.66 10.34 -12.19
CA VAL A 186 0.63 10.54 -11.49
C VAL A 186 0.51 11.59 -10.37
N ILE A 187 -0.24 12.67 -10.59
CA ILE A 187 -0.51 13.69 -9.56
C ILE A 187 -1.33 13.10 -8.40
N ALA A 188 -2.41 12.36 -8.72
CA ALA A 188 -3.25 11.72 -7.71
C ALA A 188 -2.46 10.67 -6.90
N ALA A 189 -1.65 9.84 -7.57
CA ALA A 189 -0.73 8.92 -6.92
C ALA A 189 0.25 9.67 -6.00
N SER A 190 0.90 10.72 -6.50
CA SER A 190 1.84 11.54 -5.71
C SER A 190 1.19 12.08 -4.44
N PHE A 191 -0.07 12.54 -4.51
CA PHE A 191 -0.80 13.00 -3.32
C PHE A 191 -1.01 11.89 -2.29
N VAL A 192 -1.39 10.68 -2.72
CA VAL A 192 -1.54 9.51 -1.84
C VAL A 192 -0.21 9.15 -1.18
N TYR A 193 0.85 8.97 -1.98
CA TYR A 193 2.16 8.53 -1.48
C TYR A 193 2.82 9.60 -0.60
N TYR A 194 2.69 10.89 -0.92
CA TYR A 194 3.21 11.97 -0.07
C TYR A 194 2.45 12.09 1.25
N SER A 195 1.13 11.90 1.22
CA SER A 195 0.33 11.83 2.45
C SER A 195 0.74 10.63 3.30
N ALA A 196 0.97 9.47 2.68
CA ALA A 196 1.44 8.26 3.37
C ALA A 196 2.87 8.43 3.91
N ALA A 197 3.75 9.09 3.16
CA ALA A 197 5.11 9.40 3.56
C ALA A 197 5.15 10.32 4.78
N LEU A 198 4.33 11.38 4.81
CA LEU A 198 4.19 12.23 5.99
C LEU A 198 3.62 11.47 7.19
N LEU A 199 2.63 10.60 6.97
CA LEU A 199 2.03 9.79 8.05
C LEU A 199 3.06 8.81 8.63
N PHE A 200 3.78 8.12 7.75
CA PHE A 200 4.89 7.25 8.13
C PHE A 200 5.98 8.04 8.85
N GLY A 201 6.27 9.26 8.38
CA GLY A 201 7.14 10.26 9.00
C GLY A 201 6.78 10.57 10.46
N LEU A 202 5.48 10.79 10.75
CA LEU A 202 5.01 11.11 12.11
C LEU A 202 4.99 9.90 13.05
N VAL A 203 4.62 8.72 12.54
CA VAL A 203 4.42 7.52 13.37
C VAL A 203 5.72 6.74 13.58
N GLY A 204 6.60 6.76 12.58
CA GLY A 204 7.86 6.01 12.58
C GLY A 204 9.05 6.76 13.17
N SER A 205 8.85 7.86 13.89
CA SER A 205 9.94 8.75 14.31
C SER A 205 11.00 8.10 15.19
N TRP A 206 10.63 7.00 15.87
CA TRP A 206 11.55 6.15 16.62
C TRP A 206 12.67 5.53 15.76
N LEU A 207 12.51 5.44 14.44
CA LEU A 207 13.53 4.94 13.50
C LEU A 207 14.63 5.97 13.19
N GLY A 208 14.47 7.23 13.58
CA GLY A 208 15.43 8.30 13.32
C GLY A 208 15.76 8.46 11.83
N SER A 209 17.05 8.60 11.49
CA SER A 209 17.49 8.79 10.08
C SER A 209 17.14 7.60 9.17
N PHE A 210 17.04 6.39 9.72
CA PHE A 210 16.78 5.19 8.93
C PHE A 210 15.36 5.16 8.35
N GLN A 211 14.45 5.93 8.95
CA GLN A 211 13.05 6.03 8.54
C GLN A 211 12.89 6.42 7.06
N ALA A 212 13.59 7.46 6.60
CA ALA A 212 13.48 7.94 5.23
C ALA A 212 13.98 6.89 4.21
N TRP A 213 15.07 6.19 4.55
CA TRP A 213 15.61 5.12 3.71
C TRP A 213 14.66 3.92 3.65
N LEU A 214 14.13 3.48 4.80
CA LEU A 214 13.19 2.36 4.85
C LEU A 214 11.89 2.67 4.09
N GLY A 215 11.28 3.83 4.34
CA GLY A 215 10.02 4.22 3.70
C GLY A 215 10.15 4.39 2.19
N SER A 216 11.16 5.14 1.74
CA SER A 216 11.39 5.33 0.30
C SER A 216 11.91 4.08 -0.39
N GLY A 217 12.75 3.29 0.29
CA GLY A 217 13.31 2.05 -0.24
C GLY A 217 12.23 0.98 -0.42
N ALA A 218 11.33 0.84 0.55
CA ALA A 218 10.18 -0.06 0.43
C ALA A 218 9.25 0.36 -0.72
N LEU A 219 9.00 1.67 -0.88
CA LEU A 219 8.20 2.19 -2.00
C LEU A 219 8.88 1.92 -3.35
N LEU A 220 10.18 2.20 -3.47
CA LEU A 220 10.93 1.93 -4.70
C LEU A 220 10.94 0.42 -5.02
N GLY A 221 11.16 -0.41 -4.00
CA GLY A 221 11.08 -1.87 -4.11
C GLY A 221 9.72 -2.30 -4.65
N TYR A 222 8.62 -1.82 -4.05
CA TYR A 222 7.27 -2.09 -4.54
C TYR A 222 7.07 -1.68 -6.01
N LEU A 223 7.52 -0.49 -6.42
CA LEU A 223 7.37 -0.01 -7.79
C LEU A 223 8.14 -0.90 -8.80
N ILE A 224 9.31 -1.40 -8.43
CA ILE A 224 10.13 -2.30 -9.26
C ILE A 224 9.52 -3.72 -9.31
N PHE A 225 9.23 -4.30 -8.14
CA PHE A 225 8.74 -5.68 -8.03
C PHE A 225 7.36 -5.84 -8.65
N SER A 226 6.44 -4.90 -8.40
CA SER A 226 5.10 -4.97 -9.01
C SER A 226 5.19 -5.01 -10.54
N LYS A 227 5.98 -4.13 -11.16
CA LYS A 227 6.20 -4.12 -12.62
C LYS A 227 6.66 -5.48 -13.14
N GLN A 228 7.63 -6.11 -12.48
CA GLN A 228 8.19 -7.38 -12.91
C GLN A 228 7.22 -8.56 -12.70
N THR A 229 6.54 -8.63 -11.55
CA THR A 229 5.68 -9.76 -11.19
C THR A 229 4.40 -9.84 -12.03
N ILE A 230 3.79 -8.69 -12.34
CA ILE A 230 2.53 -8.65 -13.10
C ILE A 230 2.78 -8.87 -14.60
N ALA A 231 3.91 -8.37 -15.12
CA ALA A 231 4.26 -8.52 -16.54
C ALA A 231 4.48 -9.98 -16.97
N SER A 232 4.84 -10.89 -16.05
CA SER A 232 5.31 -12.22 -16.43
C SER A 232 4.35 -13.37 -16.13
N ASN A 233 3.40 -13.25 -15.19
CA ASN A 233 2.80 -14.44 -14.56
C ASN A 233 1.28 -14.43 -14.33
N PHE A 234 0.58 -13.30 -14.45
CA PHE A 234 -0.83 -13.22 -14.02
C PHE A 234 -1.72 -12.56 -15.08
N SER A 235 -2.94 -13.08 -15.25
CA SER A 235 -3.98 -12.49 -16.08
C SER A 235 -4.46 -11.15 -15.51
N ALA A 236 -4.96 -10.26 -16.37
CA ALA A 236 -5.54 -8.98 -15.95
C ALA A 236 -6.75 -9.15 -15.00
N ASN A 237 -7.52 -10.24 -15.13
CA ASN A 237 -8.62 -10.58 -14.22
C ASN A 237 -8.11 -11.40 -13.03
N ASN A 238 -7.38 -10.75 -12.14
CA ASN A 238 -6.84 -11.37 -10.94
C ASN A 238 -6.71 -10.30 -9.83
N PRO A 239 -6.92 -10.65 -8.53
CA PRO A 239 -6.69 -9.73 -7.42
C PRO A 239 -5.30 -9.08 -7.40
N VAL A 240 -4.28 -9.70 -8.02
CA VAL A 240 -2.95 -9.07 -8.23
C VAL A 240 -3.05 -7.73 -8.96
N SER A 241 -4.05 -7.53 -9.82
CA SER A 241 -4.30 -6.28 -10.55
C SER A 241 -4.50 -5.08 -9.64
N PHE A 242 -4.89 -5.29 -8.38
CA PHE A 242 -4.90 -4.23 -7.36
C PHE A 242 -3.50 -3.59 -7.16
N PHE A 243 -2.44 -4.39 -7.17
CA PHE A 243 -1.06 -3.88 -7.11
C PHE A 243 -0.67 -3.13 -8.39
N GLY A 244 -1.22 -3.50 -9.55
CA GLY A 244 -1.06 -2.76 -10.79
C GLY A 244 -1.76 -1.41 -10.73
N LEU A 245 -3.00 -1.36 -10.24
CA LEU A 245 -3.79 -0.12 -10.10
C LEU A 245 -3.11 0.89 -9.18
N ILE A 246 -2.40 0.42 -8.15
CA ILE A 246 -1.70 1.29 -7.20
C ILE A 246 -0.36 1.84 -7.76
N ASN A 247 0.19 1.21 -8.79
CA ASN A 247 1.43 1.65 -9.43
C ASN A 247 1.12 2.40 -10.74
N PRO A 248 1.35 3.72 -10.82
CA PRO A 248 1.00 4.50 -12.01
C PRO A 248 1.77 4.08 -13.26
N CYS A 249 2.89 3.35 -13.15
CA CYS A 249 3.62 2.86 -14.32
C CYS A 249 2.86 1.80 -15.14
N PHE A 250 1.83 1.17 -14.57
CA PHE A 250 0.93 0.29 -15.31
C PHE A 250 -0.14 1.05 -16.11
N LEU A 251 -0.29 2.34 -15.83
CA LEU A 251 -1.26 3.21 -16.46
C LEU A 251 -0.56 4.15 -17.47
N ILE A 252 0.57 3.73 -18.03
CA ILE A 252 1.23 4.44 -19.13
C ILE A 252 0.41 4.16 -20.40
N PRO A 253 -0.07 5.19 -21.11
CA PRO A 253 -0.84 4.99 -22.33
C PRO A 253 0.06 4.42 -23.42
N TYR A 254 -0.48 3.49 -24.20
CA TYR A 254 0.23 2.81 -25.25
C TYR A 254 -0.51 2.97 -26.58
N PRO A 255 0.21 3.11 -27.70
CA PRO A 255 -0.41 3.13 -29.01
C PRO A 255 -0.77 1.71 -29.47
N GLU A 256 -1.76 1.58 -30.35
CA GLU A 256 -2.08 0.34 -31.07
C GLU A 256 -0.94 -0.03 -32.05
N ILE A 257 0.18 -0.53 -31.52
CA ILE A 257 1.32 -1.01 -32.29
C ILE A 257 1.57 -2.46 -31.91
N ASN A 258 1.57 -3.34 -32.91
CA ASN A 258 2.02 -4.72 -32.80
C ASN A 258 3.55 -4.74 -32.59
N SER A 259 4.01 -4.61 -31.34
CA SER A 259 5.43 -4.71 -30.98
C SER A 259 5.64 -5.54 -29.71
N GLU A 260 6.83 -6.11 -29.57
CA GLU A 260 7.18 -6.92 -28.40
C GLU A 260 7.25 -6.13 -27.09
N LEU A 261 7.58 -4.84 -27.15
CA LEU A 261 7.51 -4.00 -25.95
C LEU A 261 6.06 -3.83 -25.47
N THR A 262 5.11 -3.78 -26.40
CA THR A 262 3.67 -3.77 -26.10
C THR A 262 3.23 -5.07 -25.40
N LYS A 263 3.90 -6.20 -25.67
CA LYS A 263 3.65 -7.49 -24.99
C LYS A 263 4.22 -7.52 -23.56
N ASN A 264 5.30 -6.79 -23.29
CA ASN A 264 5.97 -6.74 -21.99
C ASN A 264 5.37 -5.70 -21.03
N ILE A 265 4.46 -4.85 -21.51
CA ILE A 265 3.67 -3.97 -20.65
C ILE A 265 2.38 -4.73 -20.32
N PRO A 266 2.21 -5.21 -19.07
CA PRO A 266 0.97 -5.87 -18.66
C PRO A 266 -0.22 -4.93 -18.87
N GLN A 267 -1.14 -5.37 -19.72
CA GLN A 267 -2.25 -4.56 -20.18
C GLN A 267 -3.45 -4.75 -19.27
N PHE A 268 -4.12 -3.64 -18.95
CA PHE A 268 -5.44 -3.67 -18.34
C PHE A 268 -6.56 -3.89 -19.36
N THR A 269 -6.26 -4.19 -20.64
CA THR A 269 -7.26 -4.33 -21.71
C THR A 269 -8.40 -5.27 -21.35
N ASP A 270 -8.07 -6.39 -20.71
CA ASP A 270 -9.05 -7.41 -20.35
C ASP A 270 -9.55 -7.27 -18.90
N PHE A 271 -9.23 -6.17 -18.23
CA PHE A 271 -9.54 -5.97 -16.81
C PHE A 271 -11.02 -5.67 -16.58
N HIS A 272 -11.63 -6.49 -15.74
CA HIS A 272 -12.99 -6.30 -15.27
C HIS A 272 -13.01 -6.00 -13.78
N TRP A 273 -13.84 -5.04 -13.39
CA TRP A 273 -14.18 -4.80 -11.99
C TRP A 273 -15.59 -5.34 -11.74
N PHE A 274 -15.69 -6.44 -10.99
CA PHE A 274 -16.86 -7.32 -11.00
C PHE A 274 -17.18 -7.76 -12.44
N VAL A 275 -18.32 -7.31 -12.97
CA VAL A 275 -18.76 -7.59 -14.36
C VAL A 275 -18.42 -6.44 -15.30
N LEU A 276 -18.03 -5.27 -14.77
CA LEU A 276 -17.84 -4.05 -15.56
C LEU A 276 -16.48 -4.10 -16.28
N PRO A 277 -16.43 -3.99 -17.62
CA PRO A 277 -15.20 -4.01 -18.40
C PRO A 277 -14.49 -2.65 -18.31
N ILE A 278 -13.91 -2.34 -17.16
CA ILE A 278 -13.21 -1.06 -16.93
C ILE A 278 -11.97 -0.93 -17.84
N GLY A 279 -11.37 -2.06 -18.21
CA GLY A 279 -10.15 -2.19 -18.99
C GLY A 279 -10.22 -1.82 -20.47
N GLU A 280 -11.42 -1.82 -21.06
CA GLU A 280 -11.60 -1.59 -22.50
C GLU A 280 -11.14 -0.21 -22.96
N SER A 281 -11.21 0.80 -22.06
CA SER A 281 -10.72 2.13 -22.34
C SER A 281 -9.66 2.55 -21.31
N PHE A 282 -8.59 3.17 -21.82
CA PHE A 282 -7.59 3.79 -20.97
C PHE A 282 -8.20 4.84 -20.05
N ILE A 283 -9.14 5.64 -20.55
CA ILE A 283 -9.75 6.74 -19.80
C ILE A 283 -10.58 6.19 -18.63
N THR A 284 -11.36 5.13 -18.84
CA THR A 284 -12.15 4.50 -17.77
C THR A 284 -11.25 3.90 -16.70
N THR A 285 -10.16 3.23 -17.11
CA THR A 285 -9.16 2.69 -16.19
C THR A 285 -8.47 3.79 -15.39
N ALA A 286 -8.05 4.89 -16.04
CA ALA A 286 -7.43 6.03 -15.38
C ALA A 286 -8.37 6.71 -14.37
N CYS A 287 -9.63 6.94 -14.75
CA CYS A 287 -10.64 7.49 -13.85
C CYS A 287 -10.90 6.59 -12.64
N PHE A 288 -10.98 5.27 -12.86
CA PHE A 288 -11.15 4.30 -11.79
C PHE A 288 -9.95 4.28 -10.84
N ALA A 289 -8.72 4.28 -11.37
CA ALA A 289 -7.51 4.36 -10.56
C ALA A 289 -7.46 5.65 -9.72
N ILE A 290 -7.81 6.80 -10.30
CA ILE A 290 -7.93 8.07 -9.57
C ILE A 290 -8.97 7.95 -8.44
N ALA A 291 -10.12 7.33 -8.69
CA ALA A 291 -11.12 7.12 -7.64
C ALA A 291 -10.56 6.26 -6.49
N VAL A 292 -9.85 5.17 -6.80
CA VAL A 292 -9.16 4.34 -5.80
C VAL A 292 -8.12 5.16 -5.00
N TYR A 293 -7.34 6.01 -5.69
CA TYR A 293 -6.41 6.93 -5.03
C TYR A 293 -7.09 7.93 -4.10
N LEU A 294 -8.22 8.52 -4.51
CA LEU A 294 -8.94 9.47 -3.68
C LEU A 294 -9.52 8.82 -2.42
N VAL A 295 -10.02 7.57 -2.53
CA VAL A 295 -10.48 6.78 -1.38
C VAL A 295 -9.30 6.52 -0.43
N GLY A 296 -8.16 6.05 -0.94
CA GLY A 296 -6.96 5.83 -0.14
C GLY A 296 -6.46 7.12 0.53
N ALA A 297 -6.39 8.22 -0.24
CA ALA A 297 -5.99 9.53 0.24
C ALA A 297 -6.89 10.02 1.38
N TYR A 298 -8.21 9.81 1.29
CA TYR A 298 -9.14 10.19 2.35
C TYR A 298 -8.75 9.58 3.70
N PHE A 299 -8.55 8.26 3.78
CA PHE A 299 -8.22 7.58 5.04
C PHE A 299 -6.83 7.94 5.57
N ILE A 300 -5.84 8.05 4.67
CA ILE A 300 -4.49 8.46 5.03
C ILE A 300 -4.49 9.89 5.56
N TRP A 301 -5.24 10.80 4.91
CA TRP A 301 -5.32 12.20 5.30
C TRP A 301 -6.02 12.41 6.65
N GLN A 302 -7.07 11.63 6.93
CA GLN A 302 -7.71 11.61 8.26
C GLN A 302 -6.71 11.15 9.34
N SER A 303 -5.95 10.10 9.06
CA SER A 303 -4.91 9.59 9.96
C SER A 303 -3.81 10.63 10.20
N LEU A 304 -3.38 11.30 9.13
CA LEU A 304 -2.31 12.29 9.14
C LEU A 304 -2.67 13.51 9.99
N GLN A 305 -3.86 14.09 9.78
CA GLN A 305 -4.32 15.23 10.58
C GLN A 305 -4.39 14.88 12.07
N ARG A 306 -4.83 13.66 12.38
CA ARG A 306 -4.97 13.21 13.76
C ARG A 306 -3.61 13.04 14.44
N CYS A 307 -2.70 12.31 13.81
CA CYS A 307 -1.34 12.09 14.34
C CYS A 307 -0.54 13.40 14.42
N PHE A 308 -0.81 14.35 13.52
CA PHE A 308 -0.17 15.65 13.56
C PHE A 308 -0.63 16.47 14.78
N ARG A 309 -1.93 16.43 15.10
CA ARG A 309 -2.52 17.19 16.21
C ARG A 309 -2.21 16.58 17.57
N ASP A 310 -2.29 15.25 17.69
CA ASP A 310 -2.03 14.53 18.93
C ASP A 310 -1.18 13.27 18.66
N PRO A 311 0.11 13.27 19.07
CA PRO A 311 1.00 12.13 18.85
C PRO A 311 0.63 10.90 19.71
N ASN A 312 -0.19 11.05 20.75
CA ASN A 312 -0.60 9.93 21.61
C ASN A 312 -1.94 9.31 21.21
N ALA A 313 -2.65 9.91 20.26
CA ALA A 313 -3.89 9.38 19.73
C ALA A 313 -3.65 8.19 18.79
N THR A 314 -4.65 7.32 18.66
CA THR A 314 -4.65 6.30 17.59
C THR A 314 -4.71 6.97 16.22
N MET A 315 -4.13 6.36 15.19
CA MET A 315 -4.13 6.92 13.83
C MET A 315 -5.55 7.05 13.28
N LEU A 316 -6.36 6.01 13.46
CA LEU A 316 -7.74 5.97 13.01
C LEU A 316 -8.72 5.87 14.19
N THR A 317 -9.93 6.39 13.98
CA THR A 317 -11.07 6.08 14.86
C THR A 317 -11.60 4.69 14.51
N LYS A 318 -12.28 4.02 15.46
CA LYS A 318 -12.90 2.71 15.20
C LYS A 318 -13.95 2.77 14.08
N LYS A 319 -14.75 3.85 14.03
CA LYS A 319 -15.71 4.09 12.93
C LYS A 319 -15.01 4.17 11.57
N HIS A 320 -13.90 4.90 11.47
CA HIS A 320 -13.16 4.97 10.21
C HIS A 320 -12.51 3.64 9.83
N SER A 321 -12.13 2.81 10.81
CA SER A 321 -11.64 1.45 10.52
C SER A 321 -12.71 0.57 9.86
N TYR A 322 -13.96 0.61 10.33
CA TYR A 322 -15.07 -0.15 9.73
C TYR A 322 -15.35 0.29 8.31
N LEU A 323 -15.34 1.61 8.07
CA LEU A 323 -15.52 2.17 6.73
C LEU A 323 -14.36 1.79 5.80
N LEU A 324 -13.11 1.89 6.27
CA LEU A 324 -11.93 1.50 5.51
C LEU A 324 -11.99 0.02 5.11
N THR A 325 -12.36 -0.87 6.04
CA THR A 325 -12.49 -2.29 5.76
C THR A 325 -13.56 -2.56 4.70
N GLY A 326 -14.74 -1.95 4.83
CA GLY A 326 -15.80 -2.09 3.82
C GLY A 326 -15.35 -1.62 2.42
N CYS A 327 -14.77 -0.42 2.33
CA CYS A 327 -14.28 0.13 1.06
C CYS A 327 -13.15 -0.73 0.47
N PHE A 328 -12.16 -1.11 1.28
CA PHE A 328 -11.01 -1.90 0.83
C PHE A 328 -11.45 -3.28 0.35
N THR A 329 -12.24 -4.01 1.15
CA THR A 329 -12.75 -5.34 0.78
C THR A 329 -13.61 -5.26 -0.49
N GLY A 330 -14.42 -4.21 -0.67
CA GLY A 330 -15.18 -3.99 -1.90
C GLY A 330 -14.30 -3.77 -3.14
N ILE A 331 -13.26 -2.95 -3.03
CA ILE A 331 -12.34 -2.67 -4.14
C ILE A 331 -11.58 -3.94 -4.56
N ILE A 332 -10.95 -4.65 -3.60
CA ILE A 332 -10.17 -5.85 -3.92
C ILE A 332 -11.05 -7.00 -4.42
N LEU A 333 -12.28 -7.14 -3.88
CA LEU A 333 -13.20 -8.18 -4.30
C LEU A 333 -13.67 -7.94 -5.75
N GLY A 334 -13.86 -6.68 -6.13
CA GLY A 334 -14.16 -6.36 -7.52
C GLY A 334 -13.01 -6.67 -8.47
N CYS A 335 -11.76 -6.74 -8.00
CA CYS A 335 -10.61 -7.16 -8.82
C CYS A 335 -10.48 -8.70 -8.95
N ALA A 336 -11.35 -9.48 -8.31
CA ALA A 336 -11.34 -10.94 -8.45
C ALA A 336 -11.77 -11.38 -9.86
N ASP A 337 -11.46 -12.62 -10.25
CA ASP A 337 -11.86 -13.20 -11.53
C ASP A 337 -13.34 -13.63 -11.53
N TRP A 338 -14.26 -12.66 -11.62
CA TRP A 338 -15.71 -12.92 -11.61
C TRP A 338 -16.16 -13.70 -12.85
N GLN A 339 -15.51 -13.47 -13.99
CA GLN A 339 -15.79 -14.10 -15.27
C GLN A 339 -15.57 -15.61 -15.18
N ASP A 340 -14.39 -16.05 -14.74
CA ASP A 340 -14.08 -17.48 -14.64
C ASP A 340 -14.77 -18.15 -13.45
N LEU A 341 -14.95 -17.45 -12.32
CA LEU A 341 -15.46 -18.07 -11.09
C LEU A 341 -16.99 -18.12 -10.99
N ILE A 342 -17.72 -17.20 -11.63
CA ILE A 342 -19.17 -17.09 -11.46
C ILE A 342 -19.93 -17.33 -12.75
N PHE A 343 -19.41 -16.93 -13.91
CA PHE A 343 -20.14 -17.04 -15.19
C PHE A 343 -19.70 -18.22 -16.04
N ASN A 344 -18.45 -18.68 -15.89
CA ASN A 344 -17.95 -19.82 -16.63
C ASN A 344 -18.32 -21.15 -15.93
N SER A 345 -18.99 -22.05 -16.67
CA SER A 345 -19.39 -23.37 -16.16
C SER A 345 -18.22 -24.36 -16.01
N SER A 346 -17.09 -24.09 -16.66
CA SER A 346 -15.86 -24.88 -16.56
C SER A 346 -14.71 -24.02 -16.06
N SER A 347 -14.86 -23.48 -14.85
CA SER A 347 -13.82 -22.70 -14.18
C SER A 347 -12.52 -23.49 -14.06
N ARG A 348 -11.37 -22.84 -14.21
CA ARG A 348 -10.06 -23.51 -13.98
C ARG A 348 -10.00 -24.10 -12.58
N SER A 349 -9.48 -25.33 -12.45
CA SER A 349 -9.47 -26.10 -11.20
C SER A 349 -8.85 -25.37 -9.99
N TYR A 350 -7.91 -24.45 -10.24
CA TYR A 350 -7.19 -23.70 -9.22
C TYR A 350 -7.61 -22.22 -9.11
N ALA A 351 -8.53 -21.74 -9.95
CA ALA A 351 -8.89 -20.32 -9.99
C ALA A 351 -9.39 -19.79 -8.63
N LEU A 352 -10.23 -20.56 -7.93
CA LEU A 352 -10.75 -20.15 -6.62
C LEU A 352 -9.64 -20.05 -5.59
N GLN A 353 -8.71 -21.01 -5.61
CA GLN A 353 -7.60 -21.07 -4.67
C GLN A 353 -6.63 -19.90 -4.89
N GLU A 354 -6.27 -19.60 -6.13
CA GLU A 354 -5.41 -18.46 -6.46
C GLU A 354 -6.06 -17.13 -6.04
N ASN A 355 -7.32 -16.92 -6.40
CA ASN A 355 -8.04 -15.68 -6.12
C ASN A 355 -8.20 -15.46 -4.59
N ILE A 356 -8.72 -16.46 -3.87
CA ILE A 356 -8.93 -16.36 -2.42
C ILE A 356 -7.59 -16.25 -1.69
N GLY A 357 -6.57 -17.00 -2.12
CA GLY A 357 -5.20 -16.88 -1.60
C GLY A 357 -4.69 -15.45 -1.62
N LEU A 358 -4.79 -14.79 -2.77
CA LEU A 358 -4.34 -13.41 -2.93
C LEU A 358 -5.21 -12.40 -2.17
N LEU A 359 -6.53 -12.57 -2.18
CA LEU A 359 -7.45 -11.74 -1.39
C LEU A 359 -7.15 -11.83 0.11
N MET A 360 -6.79 -13.01 0.62
CA MET A 360 -6.36 -13.19 2.01
C MET A 360 -5.04 -12.44 2.30
N VAL A 361 -4.07 -12.48 1.40
CA VAL A 361 -2.80 -11.74 1.54
C VAL A 361 -3.06 -10.22 1.57
N LEU A 362 -3.92 -9.71 0.69
CA LEU A 362 -4.32 -8.30 0.68
C LEU A 362 -5.03 -7.88 1.98
N ASN A 363 -5.97 -8.70 2.46
CA ASN A 363 -6.65 -8.43 3.74
C ASN A 363 -5.70 -8.54 4.94
N LEU A 364 -4.73 -9.45 4.92
CA LEU A 364 -3.71 -9.50 5.95
C LEU A 364 -2.93 -8.18 6.01
N GLY A 365 -2.53 -7.62 4.87
CA GLY A 365 -1.91 -6.30 4.80
C GLY A 365 -2.77 -5.20 5.44
N LEU A 366 -4.08 -5.19 5.14
CA LEU A 366 -5.03 -4.30 5.78
C LEU A 366 -5.09 -4.50 7.30
N PHE A 367 -5.19 -5.74 7.79
CA PHE A 367 -5.31 -6.01 9.22
C PHE A 367 -4.04 -5.65 9.98
N LEU A 368 -2.86 -5.85 9.41
CA LEU A 368 -1.60 -5.37 9.99
C LEU A 368 -1.60 -3.84 10.12
N TYR A 369 -2.07 -3.12 9.10
CA TYR A 369 -2.26 -1.68 9.17
C TYR A 369 -3.29 -1.28 10.24
N LEU A 370 -4.45 -1.94 10.31
CA LEU A 370 -5.49 -1.64 11.30
C LEU A 370 -5.02 -1.91 12.73
N ILE A 371 -4.29 -3.00 12.97
CA ILE A 371 -3.66 -3.30 14.26
C ILE A 371 -2.77 -2.13 14.70
N ALA A 372 -1.91 -1.63 13.81
CA ALA A 372 -1.07 -0.47 14.11
C ALA A 372 -1.89 0.82 14.29
N ALA A 373 -2.96 1.00 13.50
CA ALA A 373 -3.71 2.24 13.43
C ALA A 373 -4.72 2.44 14.57
N ILE A 374 -5.26 1.37 15.16
CA ILE A 374 -6.35 1.46 16.15
C ILE A 374 -5.99 0.90 17.54
N SER A 375 -4.84 0.26 17.72
CA SER A 375 -4.41 -0.20 19.04
C SER A 375 -3.83 0.95 19.87
N PRO A 376 -4.49 1.38 20.97
CA PRO A 376 -3.96 2.43 21.82
C PRO A 376 -2.69 2.01 22.56
N GLY A 377 -1.84 3.00 22.84
CA GLY A 377 -0.69 2.85 23.71
C GLY A 377 -1.06 2.71 25.19
N ARG A 378 -0.05 2.35 26.00
CA ARG A 378 -0.23 2.08 27.44
C ARG A 378 -0.91 3.21 28.22
N LEU A 379 -0.48 4.47 28.05
CA LEU A 379 -1.01 5.60 28.82
C LEU A 379 -2.51 5.76 28.62
N THR A 380 -2.95 5.78 27.37
CA THR A 380 -4.36 5.86 26.98
C THR A 380 -5.18 4.71 27.57
N LEU A 381 -4.64 3.49 27.57
CA LEU A 381 -5.29 2.34 28.18
C LEU A 381 -5.37 2.39 29.71
N GLN A 382 -4.35 2.92 30.37
CA GLN A 382 -4.33 3.10 31.83
C GLN A 382 -5.38 4.13 32.25
N ASP A 383 -5.46 5.26 31.53
CA ASP A 383 -6.49 6.27 31.78
C ASP A 383 -7.88 5.69 31.56
N TRP A 384 -8.08 4.95 30.47
CA TRP A 384 -9.33 4.25 30.22
C TRP A 384 -9.70 3.29 31.35
N ALA A 385 -8.75 2.46 31.80
CA ALA A 385 -8.99 1.51 32.89
C ALA A 385 -9.37 2.21 34.20
N ARG A 386 -8.77 3.36 34.51
CA ARG A 386 -9.06 4.15 35.71
C ARG A 386 -10.43 4.82 35.67
N TYR A 387 -10.77 5.47 34.55
CA TYR A 387 -12.01 6.27 34.44
C TYR A 387 -13.26 5.45 34.09
N LYS A 388 -13.11 4.19 33.68
CA LYS A 388 -14.22 3.28 33.39
C LYS A 388 -15.20 3.08 34.57
N HIS A 389 -14.72 3.16 35.81
CA HIS A 389 -15.59 3.02 36.99
C HIS A 389 -16.47 4.26 37.22
N VAL A 390 -16.01 5.44 36.79
CA VAL A 390 -16.75 6.70 36.93
C VAL A 390 -17.91 6.78 35.93
N SER A 391 -17.74 6.25 34.72
CA SER A 391 -18.84 6.13 33.75
C SER A 391 -19.91 5.13 34.21
N HIS A 392 -19.50 4.05 34.89
CA HIS A 392 -20.42 3.12 35.55
C HIS A 392 -21.19 3.77 36.72
N ALA A 393 -20.55 4.64 37.50
CA ALA A 393 -21.18 5.32 38.64
C ALA A 393 -22.24 6.36 38.23
N LYS A 394 -22.14 6.93 37.02
CA LYS A 394 -23.12 7.88 36.46
C LYS A 394 -24.38 7.24 35.85
N GLY A 395 -24.68 5.98 36.16
CA GLY A 395 -25.94 5.33 35.76
C GLY A 395 -26.01 4.80 34.32
N LEU A 396 -24.90 4.84 33.57
CA LEU A 396 -24.80 4.22 32.24
C LEU A 396 -24.47 2.72 32.39
N GLY A 397 -25.51 1.89 32.47
CA GLY A 397 -25.45 0.43 32.74
C GLY A 397 -24.52 -0.41 31.82
N LYS A 398 -24.54 -1.75 31.95
CA LYS A 398 -23.61 -2.69 31.25
C LYS A 398 -23.47 -2.48 29.73
N ASN A 399 -24.49 -1.93 29.05
CA ASN A 399 -24.43 -1.59 27.63
C ASN A 399 -23.38 -0.49 27.31
N SER A 400 -22.97 0.32 28.30
CA SER A 400 -21.93 1.33 28.14
C SER A 400 -20.56 0.74 27.82
N LEU A 401 -20.24 -0.44 28.38
CA LEU A 401 -18.94 -1.08 28.19
C LEU A 401 -18.78 -1.62 26.77
N ILE A 402 -19.77 -2.35 26.26
CA ILE A 402 -19.73 -2.90 24.89
C ILE A 402 -19.75 -1.75 23.88
N ASN A 403 -20.61 -0.75 24.10
CA ASN A 403 -20.67 0.44 23.26
C ASN A 403 -19.33 1.18 23.23
N ASP A 404 -18.66 1.29 24.38
CA ASP A 404 -17.33 1.91 24.49
C ASP A 404 -16.21 1.04 23.89
N LEU A 405 -16.32 -0.29 23.88
CA LEU A 405 -15.36 -1.14 23.14
C LEU A 405 -15.55 -1.07 21.62
N ILE A 406 -16.78 -0.90 21.13
CA ILE A 406 -17.07 -0.79 19.70
C ILE A 406 -16.72 0.60 19.18
N TRP A 407 -17.10 1.65 19.90
CA TRP A 407 -16.98 3.04 19.42
C TRP A 407 -15.93 3.87 20.13
N GLY A 408 -15.61 3.53 21.38
CA GLY A 408 -14.70 4.30 22.22
C GLY A 408 -13.26 4.19 21.77
N GLU A 409 -12.58 5.34 21.69
CA GLU A 409 -11.24 5.43 21.11
C GLU A 409 -10.12 5.08 22.09
N LYS A 410 -10.38 5.25 23.39
CA LYS A 410 -9.41 4.97 24.45
C LYS A 410 -9.43 3.51 24.90
N SER A 411 -10.46 2.76 24.50
CA SER A 411 -10.64 1.36 24.88
C SER A 411 -9.81 0.43 23.98
N PRO A 412 -9.48 -0.81 24.44
CA PRO A 412 -8.68 -1.75 23.67
C PRO A 412 -9.18 -1.96 22.23
N GLY A 413 -8.25 -2.07 21.29
CA GLY A 413 -8.57 -2.20 19.85
C GLY A 413 -9.12 -3.57 19.44
N ILE A 414 -8.91 -4.61 20.26
CA ILE A 414 -9.13 -6.03 19.87
C ILE A 414 -10.56 -6.28 19.37
N LEU A 415 -11.60 -5.78 20.05
CA LEU A 415 -12.99 -5.99 19.62
C LEU A 415 -13.28 -5.29 18.29
N ALA A 416 -12.73 -4.10 18.09
CA ALA A 416 -12.90 -3.38 16.82
C ALA A 416 -12.22 -4.13 15.66
N ILE A 417 -11.04 -4.71 15.89
CA ILE A 417 -10.36 -5.55 14.89
C ILE A 417 -11.19 -6.79 14.60
N ALA A 418 -11.73 -7.46 15.63
CA ALA A 418 -12.60 -8.63 15.45
C ALA A 418 -13.85 -8.31 14.60
N ILE A 419 -14.47 -7.14 14.79
CA ILE A 419 -15.61 -6.69 13.96
C ILE A 419 -15.18 -6.47 12.50
N ASN A 420 -14.04 -5.81 12.26
CA ASN A 420 -13.49 -5.65 10.91
C ASN A 420 -13.20 -7.00 10.25
N VAL A 421 -12.64 -7.96 11.00
CA VAL A 421 -12.40 -9.34 10.54
C VAL A 421 -13.70 -10.01 10.14
N ILE A 422 -14.74 -9.94 10.98
CA ILE A 422 -16.05 -10.53 10.67
C ILE A 422 -16.64 -9.92 9.40
N MET A 423 -16.55 -8.59 9.22
CA MET A 423 -17.01 -7.93 8.00
C MET A 423 -16.31 -8.47 6.76
N SER A 424 -14.96 -8.48 6.76
CA SER A 424 -14.17 -8.94 5.60
C SER A 424 -14.39 -10.43 5.31
N VAL A 425 -14.32 -11.29 6.34
CA VAL A 425 -14.55 -12.74 6.21
C VAL A 425 -15.97 -13.02 5.70
N SER A 426 -16.99 -12.33 6.22
CA SER A 426 -18.37 -12.51 5.77
C SER A 426 -18.54 -12.16 4.29
N THR A 427 -17.97 -11.03 3.85
CA THR A 427 -18.04 -10.62 2.44
C THR A 427 -17.32 -11.62 1.52
N LEU A 428 -16.13 -12.08 1.90
CA LEU A 428 -15.38 -13.07 1.11
C LEU A 428 -16.05 -14.45 1.10
N SER A 429 -16.58 -14.90 2.24
CA SER A 429 -17.34 -16.16 2.31
C SER A 429 -18.59 -16.10 1.43
N CYS A 430 -19.27 -14.96 1.37
CA CYS A 430 -20.41 -14.77 0.45
C CYS A 430 -19.99 -14.97 -1.02
N PHE A 431 -18.86 -14.38 -1.43
CA PHE A 431 -18.29 -14.58 -2.77
C PHE A 431 -17.94 -16.05 -3.05
N VAL A 432 -17.28 -16.73 -2.11
CA VAL A 432 -16.96 -18.17 -2.22
C VAL A 432 -18.23 -19.00 -2.42
N LEU A 433 -19.29 -18.72 -1.66
CA LEU A 433 -20.55 -19.48 -1.76
C LEU A 433 -21.23 -19.30 -3.12
N ILE A 434 -21.16 -18.09 -3.70
CA ILE A 434 -21.75 -17.76 -5.01
C ILE A 434 -20.96 -18.38 -6.18
N SER A 435 -19.64 -18.60 -6.02
CA SER A 435 -18.80 -19.18 -7.09
C SER A 435 -19.32 -20.53 -7.60
N GLN A 436 -19.02 -20.89 -8.86
CA GLN A 436 -19.41 -22.19 -9.44
C GLN A 436 -18.46 -23.34 -9.06
N ALA A 437 -17.53 -23.13 -8.12
CA ALA A 437 -16.57 -24.14 -7.70
C ALA A 437 -17.21 -25.36 -7.00
N ASN A 438 -16.50 -26.49 -7.02
CA ASN A 438 -16.89 -27.71 -6.31
C ASN A 438 -17.12 -27.45 -4.81
N ILE A 439 -18.04 -28.22 -4.21
CA ILE A 439 -18.41 -28.10 -2.79
C ILE A 439 -17.19 -28.21 -1.88
N GLU A 440 -16.28 -29.14 -2.18
CA GLU A 440 -15.03 -29.33 -1.42
C GLU A 440 -14.14 -28.08 -1.45
N ASN A 441 -13.95 -27.47 -2.62
CA ASN A 441 -13.18 -26.25 -2.76
C ASN A 441 -13.83 -25.07 -2.02
N LYS A 442 -15.17 -25.00 -2.00
CA LYS A 442 -15.91 -24.00 -1.24
C LYS A 442 -15.71 -24.17 0.27
N THR A 443 -15.79 -25.41 0.77
CA THR A 443 -15.57 -25.68 2.20
C THR A 443 -14.14 -25.34 2.63
N ASN A 444 -13.16 -25.70 1.81
CA ASN A 444 -11.74 -25.42 2.04
C ASN A 444 -11.47 -23.91 2.06
N ALA A 445 -12.03 -23.16 1.10
CA ALA A 445 -11.92 -21.71 1.07
C ALA A 445 -12.58 -21.04 2.28
N CYS A 446 -13.75 -21.50 2.73
CA CYS A 446 -14.38 -20.99 3.96
C CYS A 446 -13.54 -21.27 5.21
N LEU A 447 -12.95 -22.46 5.33
CA LEU A 447 -12.03 -22.80 6.42
C LEU A 447 -10.77 -21.93 6.38
N ALA A 448 -10.19 -21.71 5.20
CA ALA A 448 -9.05 -20.83 5.00
C ALA A 448 -9.33 -19.40 5.49
N LEU A 449 -10.50 -18.85 5.14
CA LEU A 449 -10.94 -17.52 5.61
C LEU A 449 -11.11 -17.46 7.13
N LEU A 450 -11.61 -18.53 7.75
CA LEU A 450 -11.73 -18.64 9.22
C LEU A 450 -10.35 -18.64 9.89
N PHE A 451 -9.38 -19.39 9.35
CA PHE A 451 -8.00 -19.38 9.84
C PHE A 451 -7.35 -18.00 9.66
N ALA A 452 -7.53 -17.35 8.50
CA ALA A 452 -7.01 -16.01 8.26
C ALA A 452 -7.57 -14.99 9.25
N GLY A 453 -8.89 -15.02 9.49
CA GLY A 453 -9.56 -14.14 10.44
C GLY A 453 -9.12 -14.38 11.88
N SER A 454 -9.03 -15.64 12.31
CA SER A 454 -8.59 -15.97 13.67
C SER A 454 -7.14 -15.56 13.94
N LEU A 455 -6.23 -15.74 12.98
CA LEU A 455 -4.84 -15.26 13.07
C LEU A 455 -4.77 -13.74 13.20
N ALA A 456 -5.56 -12.99 12.44
CA ALA A 456 -5.61 -11.53 12.54
C ALA A 456 -6.02 -11.07 13.96
N VAL A 457 -6.99 -11.73 14.60
CA VAL A 457 -7.40 -11.43 15.98
C VAL A 457 -6.32 -11.82 17.00
N ILE A 458 -5.61 -12.93 16.80
CA ILE A 458 -4.47 -13.33 17.64
C ILE A 458 -3.37 -12.27 17.57
N TYR A 459 -3.00 -11.83 16.36
CA TYR A 459 -1.99 -10.78 16.15
C TYR A 459 -2.40 -9.46 16.79
N ALA A 460 -3.68 -9.09 16.70
CA ALA A 460 -4.23 -7.93 17.39
C ALA A 460 -4.10 -8.04 18.92
N ALA A 461 -4.48 -9.18 19.50
CA ALA A 461 -4.43 -9.40 20.93
C ALA A 461 -2.99 -9.41 21.46
N LEU A 462 -2.07 -10.05 20.74
CA LEU A 462 -0.64 -10.07 21.04
C LEU A 462 -0.04 -8.67 21.01
N THR A 463 -0.29 -7.93 19.92
CA THR A 463 0.21 -6.56 19.75
C THR A 463 -0.29 -5.64 20.86
N GLN A 464 -1.58 -5.71 21.19
CA GLN A 464 -2.16 -4.89 22.27
C GLN A 464 -1.54 -5.18 23.64
N LEU A 465 -1.21 -6.45 23.93
CA LEU A 465 -0.58 -6.86 25.18
C LEU A 465 0.85 -6.32 25.28
N ILE A 466 1.60 -6.33 24.18
CA ILE A 466 2.97 -5.80 24.11
C ILE A 466 2.98 -4.27 24.22
N LEU A 467 2.05 -3.59 23.52
CA LEU A 467 1.88 -2.14 23.64
C LEU A 467 1.51 -1.69 25.06
N PHE A 468 0.99 -2.59 25.90
CA PHE A 468 0.70 -2.34 27.32
C PHE A 468 1.89 -2.59 28.25
N MET A 469 3.03 -3.09 27.75
CA MET A 469 4.22 -3.36 28.57
C MET A 469 4.85 -2.08 29.14
N LYS A 470 5.54 -2.24 30.28
CA LYS A 470 6.34 -1.16 30.87
C LYS A 470 7.67 -1.02 30.13
N ASN A 471 7.64 -0.38 28.95
CA ASN A 471 8.85 -0.06 28.20
C ASN A 471 8.65 1.24 27.40
N GLU A 472 9.70 2.05 27.29
CA GLU A 472 9.75 3.25 26.46
C GLU A 472 9.73 2.88 24.98
N GLN A 473 10.46 1.83 24.59
CA GLN A 473 10.54 1.33 23.22
C GLN A 473 9.43 0.31 22.86
N ARG A 474 8.24 0.46 23.43
CA ARG A 474 7.13 -0.51 23.25
C ARG A 474 6.69 -0.70 21.79
N GLN A 475 6.78 0.34 20.96
CA GLN A 475 6.42 0.26 19.54
C GLN A 475 7.40 -0.64 18.77
N LEU A 476 8.69 -0.47 19.03
CA LEU A 476 9.78 -1.32 18.55
C LEU A 476 9.55 -2.79 18.91
N TRP A 477 9.27 -3.08 20.18
CA TRP A 477 8.99 -4.45 20.64
C TRP A 477 7.72 -5.03 20.03
N ALA A 478 6.65 -4.25 19.91
CA ALA A 478 5.41 -4.68 19.30
C ALA A 478 5.62 -5.07 17.83
N THR A 479 6.30 -4.22 17.05
CA THR A 479 6.64 -4.50 15.65
C THR A 479 7.58 -5.68 15.52
N GLY A 480 8.66 -5.73 16.31
CA GLY A 480 9.66 -6.80 16.26
C GLY A 480 9.09 -8.18 16.61
N VAL A 481 8.28 -8.27 17.67
CA VAL A 481 7.62 -9.53 18.03
C VAL A 481 6.58 -9.94 17.00
N LEU A 482 5.78 -9.00 16.48
CA LEU A 482 4.78 -9.30 15.46
C LEU A 482 5.43 -9.85 14.18
N ILE A 483 6.48 -9.19 13.69
CA ILE A 483 7.27 -9.67 12.54
C ILE A 483 7.87 -11.05 12.84
N SER A 484 8.42 -11.25 14.03
CA SER A 484 9.02 -12.54 14.41
C SER A 484 7.98 -13.66 14.44
N VAL A 485 6.79 -13.43 14.99
CA VAL A 485 5.70 -14.42 15.04
C VAL A 485 5.14 -14.72 13.65
N ILE A 486 5.21 -13.77 12.71
CA ILE A 486 4.77 -13.98 11.34
C ILE A 486 5.81 -14.76 10.53
N ILE A 487 7.09 -14.39 10.61
CA ILE A 487 8.14 -14.89 9.71
C ILE A 487 8.85 -16.13 10.25
N LEU A 488 9.15 -16.17 11.56
CA LEU A 488 9.97 -17.24 12.14
C LEU A 488 9.29 -18.62 12.10
N PRO A 489 7.98 -18.77 12.40
CA PRO A 489 7.36 -20.09 12.41
C PRO A 489 7.39 -20.77 11.03
N PRO A 490 7.01 -20.13 9.91
CA PRO A 490 7.15 -20.77 8.59
C PRO A 490 8.57 -21.21 8.25
N ILE A 491 9.59 -20.44 8.61
CA ILE A 491 11.00 -20.78 8.36
C ILE A 491 11.38 -22.03 9.19
N PHE A 492 11.08 -22.01 10.48
CA PHE A 492 11.36 -23.13 11.38
C PHE A 492 10.63 -24.39 10.93
N LEU A 493 9.34 -24.27 10.59
CA LEU A 493 8.55 -25.40 10.12
C LEU A 493 9.03 -25.92 8.77
N GLY A 494 9.44 -25.04 7.85
CA GLY A 494 10.02 -25.44 6.56
C GLY A 494 11.31 -26.26 6.72
N ILE A 495 12.16 -25.90 7.69
CA ILE A 495 13.42 -26.60 7.98
C ILE A 495 13.20 -27.95 8.68
N PHE A 496 12.35 -28.00 9.72
CA PHE A 496 12.21 -29.20 10.56
C PHE A 496 11.04 -30.11 10.18
N PHE A 497 10.00 -29.55 9.56
CA PHE A 497 8.73 -30.22 9.26
C PHE A 497 8.34 -30.01 7.79
N SER A 498 9.29 -30.25 6.88
CA SER A 498 9.22 -29.88 5.46
C SER A 498 8.03 -30.48 4.70
N LYS A 499 7.40 -31.55 5.20
CA LYS A 499 6.15 -32.10 4.66
C LYS A 499 4.97 -31.68 5.55
N PRO A 500 4.11 -30.76 5.10
CA PRO A 500 2.93 -30.32 5.84
C PRO A 500 1.98 -31.47 6.18
N ASP A 501 1.91 -32.48 5.32
CA ASP A 501 0.99 -33.62 5.38
C ASP A 501 1.08 -34.39 6.71
N ASN A 502 2.31 -34.56 7.23
CA ASN A 502 2.55 -35.34 8.43
C ASN A 502 2.36 -34.52 9.73
N TYR A 503 2.39 -33.19 9.64
CA TYR A 503 2.40 -32.29 10.79
C TYR A 503 1.41 -31.12 10.63
N ALA A 504 0.25 -31.39 10.01
CA ALA A 504 -0.73 -30.38 9.63
C ALA A 504 -1.14 -29.47 10.80
N VAL A 505 -1.34 -30.03 12.00
CA VAL A 505 -1.72 -29.26 13.20
C VAL A 505 -0.72 -28.15 13.51
N VAL A 506 0.59 -28.40 13.43
CA VAL A 506 1.62 -27.41 13.78
C VAL A 506 1.66 -26.28 12.74
N TRP A 507 1.53 -26.65 11.47
CA TRP A 507 1.46 -25.70 10.37
C TRP A 507 0.23 -24.79 10.44
N LEU A 508 -0.89 -25.27 10.97
CA LEU A 508 -2.14 -24.52 11.13
C LEU A 508 -2.08 -23.39 12.18
N PHE A 509 -1.04 -23.32 13.02
CA PHE A 509 -0.79 -22.18 13.92
C PHE A 509 0.13 -21.12 13.32
N SER A 510 0.64 -21.33 12.11
CA SER A 510 1.52 -20.39 11.41
C SER A 510 0.73 -19.50 10.43
N ILE A 511 1.38 -18.47 9.88
CA ILE A 511 0.79 -17.65 8.80
C ILE A 511 0.42 -18.49 7.55
N ALA A 512 1.00 -19.68 7.37
CA ALA A 512 0.67 -20.57 6.25
C ALA A 512 -0.67 -21.30 6.42
N ALA A 513 -1.30 -21.23 7.60
CA ALA A 513 -2.54 -21.96 7.89
C ALA A 513 -3.66 -21.74 6.87
N PRO A 514 -3.97 -20.50 6.43
CA PRO A 514 -5.03 -20.27 5.44
C PRO A 514 -4.68 -20.90 4.09
N ILE A 515 -3.41 -20.90 3.68
CA ILE A 515 -2.96 -21.47 2.41
C ILE A 515 -3.10 -22.99 2.43
N ILE A 516 -2.71 -23.62 3.55
CA ILE A 516 -2.82 -25.07 3.73
C ILE A 516 -4.30 -25.50 3.78
N ALA A 517 -5.15 -24.73 4.46
CA ALA A 517 -6.58 -24.99 4.48
C ALA A 517 -7.24 -24.82 3.10
N LEU A 518 -6.70 -23.96 2.24
CA LEU A 518 -7.21 -23.70 0.89
C LEU A 518 -6.85 -24.83 -0.09
N SER A 519 -5.66 -25.40 0.05
CA SER A 519 -5.15 -26.51 -0.76
C SER A 519 -4.74 -27.67 0.17
N PRO A 520 -5.72 -28.41 0.72
CA PRO A 520 -5.44 -29.47 1.68
C PRO A 520 -4.60 -30.59 1.05
N PRO A 521 -3.67 -31.19 1.81
CA PRO A 521 -2.95 -32.37 1.34
C PRO A 521 -3.87 -33.60 1.23
N THR A 522 -3.49 -34.58 0.42
CA THR A 522 -4.34 -35.70 -0.03
C THR A 522 -4.67 -36.76 1.04
N SER A 523 -4.42 -36.49 2.33
CA SER A 523 -4.55 -37.48 3.40
C SER A 523 -5.87 -37.35 4.18
N ASP A 524 -6.57 -38.47 4.37
CA ASP A 524 -7.90 -38.57 5.00
C ASP A 524 -7.99 -38.11 6.49
N GLY A 525 -6.88 -37.74 7.13
CA GLY A 525 -6.81 -37.37 8.57
C GLY A 525 -6.98 -35.88 8.91
N LEU A 526 -7.27 -35.01 7.94
CA LEU A 526 -7.21 -33.56 8.11
C LEU A 526 -8.37 -32.95 8.91
N THR A 527 -9.56 -33.55 8.90
CA THR A 527 -10.75 -32.99 9.57
C THR A 527 -10.57 -32.82 11.07
N PHE A 528 -9.94 -33.81 11.74
CA PHE A 528 -9.64 -33.71 13.16
C PHE A 528 -8.57 -32.65 13.45
N SER A 529 -7.57 -32.53 12.56
CA SER A 529 -6.50 -31.54 12.66
C SER A 529 -7.05 -30.11 12.58
N TYR A 530 -7.98 -29.85 11.66
CA TYR A 530 -8.65 -28.55 11.55
C TYR A 530 -9.47 -28.22 12.80
N PHE A 531 -10.25 -29.17 13.32
CA PHE A 531 -11.02 -28.96 14.54
C PHE A 531 -10.13 -28.60 15.72
N LEU A 532 -9.04 -29.35 15.92
CA LEU A 532 -8.08 -29.10 17.01
C LEU A 532 -7.40 -27.73 16.87
N ALA A 533 -6.99 -27.35 15.65
CA ALA A 533 -6.38 -26.05 15.38
C ALA A 533 -7.34 -24.89 15.64
N ILE A 534 -8.61 -25.00 15.22
CA ILE A 534 -9.64 -24.00 15.49
C ILE A 534 -9.84 -23.82 16.99
N LEU A 535 -9.99 -24.92 17.74
CA LEU A 535 -10.11 -24.88 19.19
C LEU A 535 -8.88 -24.22 19.84
N GLY A 536 -7.68 -24.55 19.35
CA GLY A 536 -6.43 -23.94 19.79
C GLY A 536 -6.37 -22.43 19.53
N HIS A 537 -6.84 -21.95 18.37
CA HIS A 537 -6.90 -20.52 18.05
C HIS A 537 -7.84 -19.76 18.99
N PHE A 538 -9.02 -20.32 19.27
CA PHE A 538 -9.95 -19.74 20.22
C PHE A 538 -9.40 -19.75 21.66
N ALA A 539 -8.78 -20.85 22.08
CA ALA A 539 -8.14 -20.96 23.39
C ALA A 539 -7.02 -19.93 23.56
N LEU A 540 -6.13 -19.80 22.57
CA LEU A 540 -5.03 -18.84 22.56
C LEU A 540 -5.55 -17.39 22.63
N THR A 541 -6.54 -17.06 21.80
CA THR A 541 -7.17 -15.74 21.81
C THR A 541 -7.80 -15.44 23.17
N GLY A 542 -8.54 -16.41 23.73
CA GLY A 542 -9.15 -16.29 25.06
C GLY A 542 -8.11 -16.07 26.17
N LEU A 543 -6.98 -16.78 26.12
CA LEU A 543 -5.87 -16.60 27.05
C LEU A 543 -5.25 -15.20 26.95
N LEU A 544 -4.96 -14.73 25.74
CA LEU A 544 -4.38 -13.39 25.52
C LEU A 544 -5.32 -12.28 26.00
N VAL A 545 -6.60 -12.37 25.66
CA VAL A 545 -7.62 -11.39 26.10
C VAL A 545 -7.82 -11.44 27.62
N SER A 546 -7.81 -12.63 28.22
CA SER A 546 -7.90 -12.80 29.68
C SER A 546 -6.69 -12.19 30.39
N GLN A 547 -5.47 -12.43 29.88
CA GLN A 547 -4.25 -11.81 30.41
C GLN A 547 -4.28 -10.29 30.30
N LEU A 548 -4.70 -9.73 29.16
CA LEU A 548 -4.86 -8.29 29.00
C LEU A 548 -5.89 -7.72 29.98
N THR A 549 -7.03 -8.39 30.14
CA THR A 549 -8.09 -7.98 31.06
C THR A 549 -7.61 -7.97 32.51
N ARG A 550 -6.86 -8.99 32.93
CA ARG A 550 -6.24 -9.06 34.26
C ARG A 550 -5.26 -7.90 34.47
N LYS A 551 -4.41 -7.60 33.48
CA LYS A 551 -3.44 -6.49 33.54
C LYS A 551 -4.14 -5.11 33.57
N LEU A 552 -5.19 -4.91 32.78
CA LEU A 552 -5.99 -3.69 32.78
C LEU A 552 -6.69 -3.47 34.12
N LYS A 553 -7.28 -4.52 34.71
CA LYS A 553 -7.93 -4.44 36.02
C LYS A 553 -6.95 -3.96 37.10
N LYS A 554 -5.75 -4.55 37.15
CA LYS A 554 -4.69 -4.13 38.08
C LYS A 554 -4.25 -2.68 37.86
N ALA A 555 -4.13 -2.25 36.60
CA ALA A 555 -3.72 -0.88 36.29
C ALA A 555 -4.80 0.19 36.57
N GLY A 556 -6.07 -0.22 36.61
CA GLY A 556 -7.19 0.64 36.97
C GLY A 556 -7.41 0.79 38.49
N GLU A 557 -6.67 0.06 39.34
CA GLU A 557 -6.76 0.20 40.79
C GLU A 557 -6.21 1.56 41.24
N SER A 558 -6.97 2.27 42.08
CA SER A 558 -6.56 3.58 42.59
C SER A 558 -5.35 3.46 43.51
N ALA A 559 -4.41 4.41 43.42
CA ALA A 559 -3.31 4.54 44.37
C ALA A 559 -3.82 4.67 45.82
N THR A 560 -4.96 5.33 46.04
CA THR A 560 -5.61 5.38 47.37
C THR A 560 -6.09 4.03 47.86
N LYS A 561 -6.50 3.11 46.97
CA LYS A 561 -6.88 1.76 47.37
C LYS A 561 -5.66 0.96 47.81
N ALA A 562 -4.53 1.09 47.09
CA ALA A 562 -3.27 0.46 47.46
C ALA A 562 -2.68 1.01 48.78
N LEU A 563 -2.80 2.33 48.99
CA LEU A 563 -2.43 3.00 50.25
C LEU A 563 -3.31 2.56 51.42
N LEU A 564 -4.63 2.44 51.22
CA LEU A 564 -5.56 1.99 52.26
C LEU A 564 -5.43 0.49 52.58
N THR A 565 -4.91 -0.33 51.66
CA THR A 565 -4.63 -1.76 51.88
C THR A 565 -3.22 -2.04 52.40
N GLY A 566 -2.46 -1.01 52.79
CA GLY A 566 -1.17 -1.16 53.49
C GLY A 566 -0.09 -1.92 52.71
N THR A 567 -0.17 -1.92 51.37
CA THR A 567 0.72 -2.71 50.50
C THR A 567 1.79 -1.82 49.88
N GLU A 568 2.54 -1.10 50.72
CA GLU A 568 3.83 -0.54 50.34
C GLU A 568 4.95 -1.47 50.81
N SER A 569 5.48 -2.28 49.89
CA SER A 569 6.88 -2.66 49.95
C SER A 569 7.51 -2.44 48.56
N ALA A 570 8.27 -1.35 48.51
CA ALA A 570 9.23 -0.94 47.49
C ALA A 570 8.69 -0.67 46.06
N ILE A 571 8.50 0.63 45.79
CA ILE A 571 8.52 1.23 44.43
C ILE A 571 9.95 1.17 43.88
#